data_AF-A0A661IIU5-F1
#
_entry.id   AF-A0A661IIU5-F1
#
_cell.length_a   1.000
_cell.length_b   1.000
_cell.length_c   1.000
_cell.angle_alpha   90.00
_cell.angle_beta   90.00
_cell.angle_gamma   90.00
#
_symmetry.space_group_name_H-M   'P 1'
#
loop_
_entity.id
_entity.type
_entity.pdbx_description
1 polymer ?
#
loop_
_entity_poly.entity_id
_entity_poly.type
_entity_poly.pdbx_seq_one_letter_code
_entity_poly.pdbx_strand_id
1 'polypeptide(L)'
;MRKSISFFLNGEKVEVEVEPHWTLLYLLREVLELTGAKEGCGMGECGACTVIVNGKAVVSCLFPVMEVEGAEVWTVEGLAETSPGGLHPIQRAFIESGAIQCGFCTPGMIMSAKALLDENPNPTEEE
;
A
#
# COMPACT_ATOMS: atom_id res chain seq x y z
N MET A 1 -9.47 15.90 18.47
CA MET A 1 -8.36 15.72 19.42
C MET A 1 -7.51 14.62 18.84
N ARG A 2 -6.22 14.90 18.63
CA ARG A 2 -5.29 13.91 18.11
C ARG A 2 -5.14 12.72 19.06
N LYS A 3 -4.83 11.57 18.47
CA LYS A 3 -4.58 10.31 19.15
C LYS A 3 -3.21 9.80 18.69
N SER A 4 -2.35 9.41 19.63
CA SER A 4 -1.19 8.59 19.28
C SER A 4 -1.67 7.20 18.89
N ILE A 5 -1.17 6.70 17.75
CA ILE A 5 -1.28 5.31 17.35
C ILE A 5 0.11 4.75 17.05
N SER A 6 0.31 3.44 17.26
CA SER A 6 1.54 2.73 16.91
C SER A 6 1.26 1.49 16.07
N PHE A 7 2.01 1.33 14.98
CA PHE A 7 1.82 0.25 14.02
C PHE A 7 3.14 -0.05 13.29
N PHE A 8 3.17 -1.08 12.45
CA PHE A 8 4.31 -1.39 11.59
C PHE A 8 4.04 -0.87 10.18
N LEU A 9 4.97 -0.08 9.63
CA LEU A 9 4.91 0.46 8.29
C LEU A 9 6.17 0.01 7.53
N ASN A 10 5.99 -0.75 6.46
CA ASN A 10 7.08 -1.28 5.64
C ASN A 10 8.14 -2.06 6.48
N GLY A 11 7.69 -2.74 7.53
CA GLY A 11 8.55 -3.51 8.45
C GLY A 11 9.14 -2.71 9.61
N GLU A 12 8.99 -1.38 9.63
CA GLU A 12 9.48 -0.53 10.71
C GLU A 12 8.35 -0.11 11.66
N LYS A 13 8.63 -0.08 12.96
CA LYS A 13 7.65 0.40 13.94
C LYS A 13 7.55 1.92 13.88
N VAL A 14 6.33 2.43 13.70
CA VAL A 14 6.01 3.86 13.66
C VAL A 14 5.06 4.20 14.81
N GLU A 15 5.22 5.39 15.38
CA GLU A 15 4.28 6.01 16.32
C GLU A 15 3.97 7.42 15.83
N VAL A 16 2.70 7.77 15.71
CA VAL A 16 2.26 9.02 15.07
C VAL A 16 0.93 9.52 15.65
N GLU A 17 0.81 10.84 15.77
CA GLU A 17 -0.42 11.51 16.17
C GLU A 17 -1.37 11.70 14.98
N VAL A 18 -2.59 11.18 15.10
CA VAL A 18 -3.60 11.21 14.03
C VAL A 18 -4.89 11.90 14.46
N GLU A 19 -5.58 12.54 13.53
CA GLU A 19 -6.98 12.92 13.76
C GLU A 19 -7.89 11.72 13.43
N PRO A 20 -8.87 11.36 14.28
CA PRO A 20 -9.69 10.17 14.09
C PRO A 20 -10.51 10.11 12.78
N HIS A 21 -10.70 11.25 12.10
CA HIS A 21 -11.44 11.33 10.84
C HIS A 21 -10.56 11.12 9.60
N TRP A 22 -9.25 10.99 9.77
CA TRP A 22 -8.35 10.73 8.65
C TRP A 22 -8.51 9.31 8.12
N THR A 23 -8.21 9.19 6.83
CA THR A 23 -8.06 7.91 6.15
C THR A 23 -6.60 7.46 6.24
N LEU A 24 -6.36 6.17 6.05
CA LEU A 24 -4.99 5.65 5.93
C LEU A 24 -4.25 6.33 4.77
N LEU A 25 -4.93 6.60 3.66
CA LEU A 25 -4.33 7.31 2.53
C LEU A 25 -3.82 8.71 2.92
N TYR A 26 -4.61 9.47 3.69
CA TYR A 26 -4.21 10.79 4.15
C TYR A 26 -2.99 10.71 5.07
N LEU A 27 -2.99 9.78 6.04
CA LEU A 27 -1.85 9.56 6.93
C LEU A 27 -0.57 9.26 6.13
N LEU A 28 -0.64 8.31 5.20
CA LEU A 28 0.53 7.90 4.41
C LEU A 28 1.09 9.06 3.58
N ARG A 29 0.23 9.78 2.86
CA ARG A 29 0.68 10.78 1.88
C ARG A 29 1.04 12.12 2.51
N GLU A 30 0.18 12.63 3.38
CA GLU A 30 0.23 14.04 3.81
C GLU A 30 0.98 14.21 5.14
N VAL A 31 1.14 13.12 5.92
CA VAL A 31 1.81 13.16 7.22
C VAL A 31 3.14 12.40 7.18
N LEU A 32 3.16 11.22 6.56
CA LEU A 32 4.35 10.36 6.46
C LEU A 32 5.09 10.51 5.13
N GLU A 33 4.58 11.35 4.21
CA GLU A 33 5.20 11.68 2.91
C GLU A 33 5.46 10.46 1.98
N LEU A 34 4.77 9.34 2.23
CA LEU A 34 4.75 8.16 1.35
C LEU A 34 3.72 8.34 0.24
N THR A 35 4.16 8.94 -0.85
CA THR A 35 3.28 9.37 -1.95
C THR A 35 2.96 8.27 -2.97
N GLY A 36 3.47 7.06 -2.80
CA GLY A 36 3.30 5.91 -3.69
C GLY A 36 1.84 5.50 -3.85
N ALA A 37 1.09 5.38 -2.75
CA ALA A 37 -0.37 5.23 -2.80
C ALA A 37 -1.01 6.51 -3.38
N LYS A 38 -1.90 6.36 -4.37
CA LYS A 38 -2.46 7.49 -5.11
C LYS A 38 -3.92 7.74 -4.78
N GLU A 39 -4.29 9.01 -4.63
CA GLU A 39 -5.69 9.43 -4.65
C GLU A 39 -6.16 9.59 -6.10
N GLY A 40 -6.80 8.54 -6.64
CA GLY A 40 -7.39 8.59 -7.98
C GLY A 40 -8.85 9.07 -7.98
N CYS A 41 -9.69 8.44 -7.15
CA CYS A 41 -11.13 8.75 -7.08
C CYS A 41 -11.63 9.16 -5.69
N GLY A 42 -10.90 8.83 -4.60
CA GLY A 42 -11.32 9.12 -3.22
C GLY A 42 -12.55 8.35 -2.72
N MET A 43 -13.09 7.41 -3.50
CA MET A 43 -14.37 6.75 -3.22
C MET A 43 -14.35 5.22 -3.37
N GLY A 44 -13.16 4.61 -3.38
CA GLY A 44 -12.99 3.15 -3.36
C GLY A 44 -13.04 2.43 -4.72
N GLU A 45 -13.27 3.14 -5.82
CA GLU A 45 -13.54 2.52 -7.13
C GLU A 45 -12.26 2.15 -7.92
N CYS A 46 -11.26 3.03 -7.95
CA CYS A 46 -10.15 2.90 -8.91
C CYS A 46 -8.98 1.99 -8.49
N GLY A 47 -8.89 1.61 -7.20
CA GLY A 47 -7.77 0.82 -6.67
C GLY A 47 -6.38 1.51 -6.66
N ALA A 48 -6.24 2.77 -7.13
CA ALA A 48 -4.92 3.43 -7.18
C ALA A 48 -4.30 3.70 -5.79
N CYS A 49 -5.12 3.64 -4.74
CA CYS A 49 -4.72 3.79 -3.34
C CYS A 49 -4.46 2.46 -2.62
N THR A 50 -4.40 1.33 -3.35
CA THR A 50 -4.24 0.02 -2.70
C THR A 50 -2.93 -0.05 -1.92
N VAL A 51 -3.06 -0.48 -0.67
CA VAL A 51 -1.97 -0.88 0.24
C VAL A 51 -2.34 -2.22 0.86
N ILE A 52 -1.40 -2.87 1.54
CA ILE A 52 -1.67 -4.12 2.25
C ILE A 52 -1.75 -3.82 3.76
N VAL A 53 -2.83 -4.25 4.41
CA VAL A 53 -3.00 -4.18 5.87
C VAL A 53 -3.23 -5.59 6.39
N ASN A 54 -2.35 -6.07 7.28
CA ASN A 54 -2.39 -7.42 7.86
C ASN A 54 -2.55 -8.52 6.77
N GLY A 55 -1.75 -8.43 5.71
CA GLY A 55 -1.75 -9.37 4.59
C GLY A 55 -2.89 -9.18 3.57
N LYS A 56 -3.83 -8.26 3.79
CA LYS A 56 -4.95 -8.04 2.85
C LYS A 56 -4.80 -6.74 2.06
N ALA A 57 -5.04 -6.80 0.76
CA ALA A 57 -5.18 -5.61 -0.07
C ALA A 57 -6.42 -4.80 0.36
N VAL A 58 -6.24 -3.51 0.63
CA VAL A 58 -7.32 -2.59 1.01
C VAL A 58 -7.23 -1.27 0.27
N VAL A 59 -8.38 -0.65 0.03
CA VAL A 59 -8.47 0.71 -0.52
C VAL A 59 -8.24 1.75 0.60
N SER A 60 -7.01 2.25 0.73
CA SER A 60 -6.62 3.14 1.84
C SER A 60 -7.39 4.47 1.88
N CYS A 61 -8.00 4.91 0.77
CA CYS A 61 -8.84 6.10 0.74
C CYS A 61 -10.13 5.98 1.56
N LEU A 62 -10.58 4.76 1.88
CA LEU A 62 -11.76 4.50 2.72
C LEU A 62 -11.41 3.79 4.03
N PHE A 63 -10.15 3.43 4.23
CA PHE A 63 -9.70 2.72 5.44
C PHE A 63 -9.52 3.72 6.59
N PRO A 64 -10.21 3.57 7.74
CA PRO A 64 -10.08 4.49 8.86
C PRO A 64 -8.69 4.40 9.50
N VAL A 65 -8.05 5.54 9.76
CA VAL A 65 -6.71 5.57 10.35
C VAL A 65 -6.64 4.93 11.75
N MET A 66 -7.75 4.94 12.49
CA MET A 66 -7.83 4.37 13.83
C MET A 66 -7.77 2.83 13.84
N GLU A 67 -8.11 2.18 12.73
CA GLU A 67 -8.07 0.71 12.59
C GLU A 67 -6.64 0.19 12.36
N VAL A 68 -5.66 1.10 12.25
CA VAL A 68 -4.27 0.78 11.92
C VAL A 68 -3.44 0.53 13.19
N GLU A 69 -3.97 0.84 14.38
CA GLU A 69 -3.32 0.55 15.67
C GLU A 69 -2.90 -0.92 15.77
N GLY A 70 -1.62 -1.17 15.99
CA GLY A 70 -1.02 -2.50 16.09
C GLY A 70 -0.96 -3.29 14.77
N ALA A 71 -1.45 -2.74 13.66
CA ALA A 71 -1.47 -3.42 12.37
C ALA A 71 -0.11 -3.40 11.67
N GLU A 72 0.05 -4.28 10.69
CA GLU A 72 1.14 -4.26 9.73
C GLU A 72 0.65 -3.67 8.41
N VAL A 73 1.28 -2.59 7.95
CA VAL A 73 0.96 -1.87 6.72
C VAL A 73 2.14 -1.92 5.77
N TRP A 74 1.88 -2.32 4.51
CA TRP A 74 2.86 -2.27 3.44
C TRP A 74 2.39 -1.36 2.31
N THR A 75 3.29 -0.49 1.85
CA THR A 75 3.13 0.36 0.66
C THR A 75 4.10 -0.08 -0.44
N VAL A 76 4.00 0.54 -1.62
CA VAL A 76 4.87 0.20 -2.76
C VAL A 76 6.34 0.53 -2.48
N GLU A 77 6.61 1.56 -1.66
CA GLU A 77 7.94 1.99 -1.24
C GLU A 77 8.68 0.88 -0.48
N GLY A 78 7.99 0.22 0.44
CA GLY A 78 8.58 -0.85 1.27
C GLY A 78 9.03 -2.08 0.48
N LEU A 79 8.53 -2.27 -0.74
CA LEU A 79 8.91 -3.43 -1.56
C LEU A 79 10.35 -3.33 -2.07
N ALA A 80 10.81 -2.14 -2.41
CA ALA A 80 12.17 -1.94 -2.91
C ALA A 80 13.20 -2.06 -1.77
N GLU A 81 12.90 -1.46 -0.62
CA GLU A 81 13.77 -1.42 0.56
C GLU A 81 14.06 -2.81 1.13
N THR A 82 13.11 -3.74 0.98
CA THR A 82 13.22 -5.11 1.51
C THR A 82 13.69 -6.14 0.48
N SER A 83 13.93 -5.73 -0.77
CA SER A 83 14.31 -6.63 -1.85
C SER A 83 15.82 -6.59 -2.15
N PRO A 84 16.52 -7.74 -2.16
CA PRO A 84 17.91 -7.81 -2.59
C PRO A 84 18.08 -7.27 -4.02
N GLY A 85 18.83 -6.18 -4.17
CA GLY A 85 19.04 -5.51 -5.47
C GLY A 85 18.05 -4.38 -5.79
N GLY A 86 17.23 -3.95 -4.82
CA GLY A 86 16.47 -2.69 -4.87
C GLY A 86 15.17 -2.71 -5.67
N LEU A 87 14.76 -3.87 -6.21
CA LEU A 87 13.45 -4.05 -6.83
C LEU A 87 12.87 -5.42 -6.46
N HIS A 88 11.62 -5.42 -6.02
CA HIS A 88 10.85 -6.64 -5.80
C HIS A 88 10.60 -7.36 -7.13
N PRO A 89 10.55 -8.72 -7.17
CA PRO A 89 10.29 -9.46 -8.41
C PRO A 89 9.05 -8.98 -9.17
N ILE A 90 7.98 -8.61 -8.46
CA ILE A 90 6.76 -8.04 -9.05
C ILE A 90 7.04 -6.69 -9.75
N GLN A 91 7.79 -5.79 -9.11
CA GLN A 91 8.17 -4.51 -9.71
C GLN A 91 8.99 -4.72 -10.98
N ARG A 92 9.93 -5.68 -10.96
CA ARG A 92 10.74 -6.04 -12.12
C ARG A 92 9.89 -6.60 -13.27
N ALA A 93 8.96 -7.50 -12.97
CA ALA A 93 8.07 -8.08 -13.97
C ALA A 93 7.19 -7.03 -14.66
N PHE A 94 6.69 -6.03 -13.93
CA PHE A 94 5.94 -4.91 -14.51
C PHE A 94 6.79 -4.08 -15.49
N ILE A 95 8.07 -3.85 -15.19
CA ILE A 95 9.00 -3.15 -16.06
C ILE A 95 9.29 -3.98 -17.32
N GLU A 96 9.69 -5.24 -17.15
CA GLU A 96 10.11 -6.14 -18.23
C GLU A 96 8.97 -6.46 -19.20
N SER A 97 7.73 -6.49 -18.70
CA SER A 97 6.53 -6.76 -19.51
C SER A 97 5.92 -5.51 -20.16
N GLY A 98 6.49 -4.33 -19.94
CA GLY A 98 5.94 -3.07 -20.47
C GLY A 98 4.57 -2.70 -19.88
N ALA A 99 4.26 -3.15 -18.66
CA ALA A 99 2.97 -2.91 -18.00
C ALA A 99 2.80 -1.47 -17.49
N ILE A 100 3.85 -0.65 -17.56
CA ILE A 100 3.89 0.72 -17.06
C ILE A 100 3.83 1.69 -18.25
N GLN A 101 2.72 2.43 -18.35
CA GLN A 101 2.58 3.53 -19.32
C GLN A 101 2.72 4.88 -18.60
N CYS A 102 1.61 5.48 -18.14
CA CYS A 102 1.66 6.72 -17.37
C CYS A 102 2.16 6.53 -15.92
N GLY A 103 2.09 5.31 -15.40
CA GLY A 103 2.59 4.93 -14.08
C GLY A 103 1.66 5.25 -12.90
N PHE A 104 0.53 5.95 -13.10
CA PHE A 104 -0.31 6.40 -11.99
C PHE A 104 -0.98 5.25 -11.23
N CYS A 105 -1.51 4.24 -11.93
CA CYS A 105 -2.14 3.07 -11.31
C CYS A 105 -1.13 2.02 -10.83
N THR A 106 0.12 2.11 -11.27
CA THR A 106 1.14 1.07 -11.08
C THR A 106 1.36 0.70 -9.60
N PRO A 107 1.44 1.66 -8.64
CA PRO A 107 1.52 1.32 -7.23
C PRO A 107 0.39 0.42 -6.75
N GLY A 108 -0.87 0.80 -7.02
CA GLY A 108 -2.04 0.04 -6.60
C GLY A 108 -2.07 -1.36 -7.23
N MET A 109 -1.78 -1.45 -8.53
CA MET A 109 -1.71 -2.73 -9.25
C MET A 109 -0.63 -3.67 -8.68
N ILE A 110 0.55 -3.14 -8.36
CA ILE A 110 1.64 -3.92 -7.76
C ILE A 110 1.25 -4.42 -6.36
N MET A 111 0.62 -3.59 -5.54
CA MET A 111 0.18 -4.00 -4.21
C MET A 111 -0.93 -5.06 -4.26
N SER A 112 -1.88 -4.94 -5.20
CA SER A 112 -2.88 -5.99 -5.43
C SER A 112 -2.25 -7.31 -5.87
N ALA A 113 -1.34 -7.27 -6.86
CA ALA A 113 -0.63 -8.46 -7.33
C ALA A 113 0.21 -9.11 -6.21
N LYS A 114 0.84 -8.28 -5.37
CA LYS A 114 1.58 -8.78 -4.21
C LYS A 114 0.66 -9.50 -3.22
N ALA A 115 -0.47 -8.90 -2.85
CA ALA A 115 -1.41 -9.53 -1.93
C ALA A 115 -1.90 -10.89 -2.45
N LEU A 116 -2.23 -10.98 -3.75
CA LEU A 116 -2.58 -12.24 -4.40
C LEU A 116 -1.43 -13.25 -4.33
N LEU A 117 -0.21 -12.87 -4.69
CA LEU A 117 0.93 -13.79 -4.75
C LEU A 117 1.45 -14.22 -3.37
N ASP A 118 1.27 -13.37 -2.35
CA ASP A 118 1.57 -13.73 -0.96
C ASP A 118 0.56 -14.77 -0.42
N GLU A 119 -0.71 -14.71 -0.85
CA GLU A 119 -1.76 -15.68 -0.48
C GLU A 119 -1.73 -16.96 -1.33
N ASN A 120 -1.58 -16.80 -2.65
CA ASN A 120 -1.52 -17.86 -3.65
C ASN A 120 -0.30 -17.65 -4.57
N PRO A 121 0.83 -18.34 -4.32
CA PRO A 121 2.05 -18.19 -5.13
C PRO A 121 1.95 -18.66 -6.58
N ASN A 122 0.88 -19.36 -6.97
CA ASN A 122 0.69 -19.89 -8.32
C ASN A 122 -0.79 -19.76 -8.75
N PRO A 123 -1.28 -18.52 -8.92
CA PRO A 123 -2.64 -18.27 -9.34
C PRO A 123 -2.84 -18.66 -10.81
N THR A 124 -4.07 -19.00 -11.14
CA THR A 124 -4.53 -19.15 -12.53
C THR A 124 -4.78 -17.79 -13.17
N GLU A 125 -5.02 -17.75 -14.48
CA GLU A 125 -5.37 -16.49 -15.15
C GLU A 125 -6.74 -15.92 -14.72
N GLU A 126 -7.64 -16.77 -14.20
CA GLU A 126 -8.95 -16.35 -13.69
C GLU A 126 -8.90 -15.77 -12.27
N GLU A 127 -7.81 -16.00 -11.53
CA GLU A 127 -7.59 -15.59 -10.14
C GLU A 127 -6.76 -14.29 -10.05
#